data_AF-A0A8S1VZM7-F1
#
_entry.id   AF-A0A8S1VZM7-F1
#
_cell.length_a   1.000
_cell.length_b   1.000
_cell.length_c   1.000
_cell.angle_alpha   90.00
_cell.angle_beta   90.00
_cell.angle_gamma   90.00
#
_symmetry.space_group_name_H-M   'P 1'
#
loop_
_entity.id
_entity.type
_entity.pdbx_description
1 polymer ?
#
loop_
_entity_poly.entity_id
_entity_poly.type
_entity_poly.pdbx_seq_one_letter_code
_entity_poly.pdbx_strand_id
1 'polypeptide(L)'
;MNIFEKSKCCVCSKTLQIFLMRFSSQCKRCHQDVCTSCSKSQIKLYAIPNELVREFEKPQRVCDNCYRDYLYYQDLIDVYKLKWNIKSLLMNKLLGDKKRKIKFKQPPELFDKQNIEKDVLTGRSDAHLLNYSIREFVTQCQQGQQQEQIRNSIIRVLELFVAHNPTIGYCQGMNYIAILCLCIADEEGAFLLMNHLFKEIIPARFFSNSQGASLIGYQAELNFLQEMIGVTGFQNRETLTQFIELFGPQLLLTLMIQVLNTSSLLVTWIEMFKLKSFIPIDNVILYTLKTVAKDQNLMHPKILNNIGKFVHYPNLIEIFKQEKVFFTKFERQIYIEQYYSKTSRSWVKNDPVILNKLKKISNLDIDEITTLQTEFKKYCLEKRTIQIDQQQRKSMKQLAQLTDSSDEDGDDQYRETLIIQQFKLQKYGINIDTFLSFMEIFLRKETQHYPLDQEKLQLIFNLFDENKSELLDFREFLICLSILLRGSFADKFKMLFTAHTQNVLKFQDFETLLSLLIPQDIQQSKEYTEFLQRIVQPYFTYFDMLKVLKDPLIVQLEVNKEMTASQIKKLNSYKGIID
;
A
#
# COMPACT_ATOMS: atom_id res chain seq x y z
N MET A 1 42.05 10.77 -7.68
CA MET A 1 41.34 10.97 -8.96
C MET A 1 42.06 10.15 -10.03
N ASN A 2 41.51 9.00 -10.44
CA ASN A 2 42.09 8.18 -11.50
C ASN A 2 41.70 8.77 -12.87
N ILE A 3 42.69 9.24 -13.63
CA ILE A 3 42.53 9.99 -14.90
C ILE A 3 42.22 9.06 -16.11
N PHE A 4 41.80 7.80 -15.88
CA PHE A 4 41.70 6.77 -16.93
C PHE A 4 40.40 5.95 -16.93
N GLU A 5 39.24 6.53 -16.60
CA GLU A 5 37.97 5.84 -16.85
C GLU A 5 37.54 5.98 -18.32
N LYS A 6 37.71 4.89 -19.09
CA LYS A 6 37.10 4.73 -20.40
C LYS A 6 35.58 4.69 -20.23
N SER A 7 34.84 5.69 -20.70
CA SER A 7 33.37 5.64 -20.69
C SER A 7 32.82 4.85 -21.89
N LYS A 8 31.59 4.34 -21.78
CA LYS A 8 30.92 3.56 -22.85
C LYS A 8 29.73 4.33 -23.38
N CYS A 9 29.47 4.23 -24.68
CA CYS A 9 28.25 4.74 -25.29
C CYS A 9 27.02 4.04 -24.68
N CYS A 10 26.04 4.82 -24.18
CA CYS A 10 24.82 4.28 -23.58
C CYS A 10 23.87 3.54 -24.53
N VAL A 11 24.12 3.60 -25.84
CA VAL A 11 23.29 2.93 -26.86
C VAL A 11 23.97 1.69 -27.41
N CYS A 12 25.22 1.81 -27.87
CA CYS A 12 25.94 0.72 -28.54
C CYS A 12 27.07 0.10 -27.69
N SER A 13 27.25 0.54 -26.44
CA SER A 13 28.28 0.07 -25.50
C SER A 13 29.73 0.22 -25.96
N LYS A 14 29.97 0.87 -27.11
CA LYS A 14 31.31 1.11 -27.66
C LYS A 14 32.11 2.02 -26.74
N THR A 15 33.36 1.64 -26.45
CA THR A 15 34.29 2.40 -25.62
C THR A 15 34.63 3.74 -26.25
N LEU A 16 34.51 4.81 -25.47
CA LEU A 16 34.80 6.20 -25.86
C LEU A 16 36.19 6.58 -25.34
N GLN A 17 37.08 7.04 -26.23
CA GLN A 17 38.44 7.47 -25.85
C GLN A 17 38.46 8.97 -25.56
N ILE A 18 38.83 9.35 -24.33
CA ILE A 18 38.86 10.75 -23.85
C ILE A 18 39.86 11.62 -24.64
N PHE A 19 40.98 11.06 -25.13
CA PHE A 19 41.99 11.82 -25.87
C PHE A 19 41.53 12.29 -27.27
N LEU A 20 40.45 11.70 -27.80
CA LEU A 20 39.79 12.09 -29.05
C LEU A 20 38.48 12.84 -28.75
N MET A 21 38.55 13.88 -27.92
CA MET A 21 37.45 14.78 -27.50
C MET A 21 36.80 15.60 -28.65
N ARG A 22 36.68 15.00 -29.84
CA ARG A 22 35.82 15.40 -30.97
C ARG A 22 34.63 14.45 -31.20
N PHE A 23 34.54 13.27 -30.56
CA PHE A 23 33.55 12.22 -30.92
C PHE A 23 32.61 11.71 -29.82
N SER A 24 32.74 12.15 -28.56
CA SER A 24 31.77 11.84 -27.49
C SER A 24 31.00 13.10 -27.07
N SER A 25 29.69 12.96 -26.92
CA SER A 25 28.81 14.01 -26.38
C SER A 25 27.94 13.42 -25.29
N GLN A 26 27.54 14.22 -24.31
CA GLN A 26 26.52 13.81 -23.34
C GLN A 26 25.13 14.03 -23.90
N CYS A 27 24.25 13.04 -23.74
CA CYS A 27 22.83 13.19 -24.06
C CYS A 27 22.24 14.32 -23.21
N LYS A 28 21.58 15.30 -23.84
CA LYS A 28 20.99 16.44 -23.11
C LYS A 28 19.78 16.07 -22.25
N ARG A 29 19.23 14.86 -22.43
CA ARG A 29 18.09 14.34 -21.67
C ARG A 29 18.51 13.42 -20.51
N CYS A 30 19.20 12.31 -20.76
CA CYS A 30 19.60 11.36 -19.70
C CYS A 30 21.00 11.61 -19.10
N HIS A 31 21.78 12.54 -19.67
CA HIS A 31 23.14 12.87 -19.26
C HIS A 31 24.15 11.72 -19.35
N GLN A 32 23.83 10.64 -20.06
CA GLN A 32 24.78 9.57 -20.33
C GLN A 32 25.66 9.90 -21.54
N ASP A 33 26.87 9.37 -21.53
CA ASP A 33 27.79 9.48 -22.65
C ASP A 33 27.25 8.71 -23.87
N VAL A 34 27.35 9.34 -25.03
CA VAL A 34 26.87 8.77 -26.30
C VAL A 34 27.80 9.14 -27.44
N CYS A 35 28.07 8.18 -28.33
CA CYS A 35 28.87 8.43 -29.52
C CYS A 35 28.09 9.25 -30.55
N THR A 36 28.81 9.82 -31.52
CA THR A 36 28.18 10.66 -32.55
C THR A 36 27.12 9.94 -33.38
N SER A 37 27.33 8.66 -33.69
CA SER A 37 26.40 7.87 -34.49
C SER A 37 25.07 7.60 -33.79
N CYS A 38 25.08 7.51 -32.45
CA CYS A 38 23.91 7.15 -31.63
C CYS A 38 23.20 8.36 -31.00
N SER A 39 23.48 9.56 -31.52
CA SER A 39 22.94 10.82 -31.03
C SER A 39 22.68 11.80 -32.18
N LYS A 40 22.20 11.28 -33.31
CA LYS A 40 21.87 12.08 -34.49
C LYS A 40 20.56 12.86 -34.32
N SER A 41 19.66 12.34 -33.48
CA SER A 41 18.34 12.93 -33.27
C SER A 41 18.37 14.10 -32.29
N GLN A 42 17.44 15.02 -32.48
CA GLN A 42 17.20 16.15 -31.60
C GLN A 42 15.72 16.22 -31.22
N ILE A 43 15.43 16.68 -30.00
CA ILE A 43 14.06 16.86 -29.51
C ILE A 43 13.93 18.20 -28.79
N LYS A 44 12.74 18.78 -28.82
CA LYS A 44 12.42 19.89 -27.92
C LYS A 44 12.18 19.33 -26.52
N LEU A 45 12.96 19.80 -25.55
CA LEU A 45 12.74 19.48 -24.13
C LEU A 45 11.69 20.44 -23.58
N TYR A 46 10.92 20.02 -22.56
CA TYR A 46 9.85 20.78 -21.91
C TYR A 46 10.18 21.18 -20.46
N ALA A 47 11.10 20.49 -19.77
CA ALA A 47 11.53 20.85 -18.42
C ALA A 47 12.42 22.11 -18.31
N ILE A 48 12.10 23.04 -17.42
CA ILE A 48 12.81 24.32 -17.12
C ILE A 48 14.32 24.33 -17.44
N PRO A 49 14.86 25.42 -18.02
CA PRO A 49 16.29 25.61 -18.27
C PRO A 49 17.18 25.16 -17.10
N ASN A 50 18.26 24.45 -17.39
CA ASN A 50 19.26 24.02 -16.42
C ASN A 50 20.67 24.25 -16.97
N GLU A 51 21.70 24.00 -16.16
CA GLU A 51 23.11 24.24 -16.51
C GLU A 51 23.55 23.59 -17.84
N LEU A 52 22.88 22.51 -18.26
CA LEU A 52 23.20 21.74 -19.48
C LEU A 52 22.35 22.13 -20.70
N VAL A 53 21.23 22.84 -20.51
CA VAL A 53 20.29 23.28 -21.54
C VAL A 53 20.05 24.78 -21.43
N ARG A 54 20.96 25.56 -22.04
CA ARG A 54 20.94 27.04 -22.02
C ARG A 54 19.97 27.64 -23.05
N GLU A 55 19.77 26.97 -24.17
CA GLU A 55 18.88 27.42 -25.26
C GLU A 55 17.64 26.52 -25.36
N PHE A 56 16.72 26.68 -24.41
CA PHE A 56 15.56 25.80 -24.23
C PHE A 56 14.57 25.80 -25.40
N GLU A 57 14.59 26.86 -26.20
CA GLU A 57 13.71 27.02 -27.36
C GLU A 57 14.15 26.19 -28.57
N LYS A 58 15.40 25.68 -28.58
CA LYS A 58 15.96 24.92 -29.69
C LYS A 58 15.96 23.42 -29.43
N PRO A 59 15.81 22.59 -30.48
CA PRO A 59 15.98 21.15 -30.38
C PRO A 59 17.34 20.77 -29.79
N GLN A 60 17.31 19.89 -28.78
CA GLN A 60 18.47 19.42 -28.05
C GLN A 60 18.86 18.03 -28.51
N ARG A 61 20.16 17.81 -28.66
CA ARG A 61 20.72 16.52 -29.04
C ARG A 61 20.53 15.47 -27.95
N VAL A 62 19.94 14.33 -28.31
CA VAL A 62 19.67 13.23 -27.38
C VAL A 62 20.19 11.90 -27.94
N CYS A 63 20.41 10.92 -27.07
CA CYS A 63 20.73 9.57 -27.49
C CYS A 63 19.51 8.86 -28.08
N ASP A 64 19.74 7.86 -28.93
CA ASP A 64 18.67 7.10 -29.61
C ASP A 64 17.68 6.43 -28.62
N ASN A 65 18.14 6.03 -27.43
CA ASN A 65 17.27 5.50 -26.38
C ASN A 65 16.29 6.57 -25.85
N CYS A 66 16.78 7.77 -25.57
CA CYS A 66 15.94 8.90 -25.16
C CYS A 66 15.03 9.39 -26.29
N TYR A 67 15.47 9.30 -27.53
CA TYR A 67 14.66 9.65 -28.70
C TYR A 67 13.50 8.67 -28.87
N ARG A 68 13.74 7.35 -28.78
CA ARG A 68 12.69 6.33 -28.85
C ARG A 68 11.68 6.44 -27.72
N ASP A 69 12.15 6.63 -26.48
CA ASP A 69 11.27 6.91 -25.34
C ASP A 69 10.42 8.16 -25.60
N TYR A 70 11.03 9.25 -26.09
CA TYR A 70 10.30 10.48 -26.45
C TYR A 70 9.18 10.21 -27.45
N LEU A 71 9.50 9.62 -28.60
CA LEU A 71 8.51 9.35 -29.64
C LEU A 71 7.36 8.48 -29.15
N TYR A 72 7.66 7.47 -28.33
CA TYR A 72 6.65 6.56 -27.84
C TYR A 72 5.65 7.24 -26.92
N TYR A 73 6.08 7.99 -25.90
CA TYR A 73 5.10 8.65 -25.03
C TYR A 73 4.44 9.87 -25.71
N GLN A 74 5.06 10.49 -26.73
CA GLN A 74 4.35 11.47 -27.57
C GLN A 74 3.15 10.83 -28.27
N ASP A 75 3.37 9.66 -28.89
CA ASP A 75 2.28 8.90 -29.51
C ASP A 75 1.17 8.57 -28.50
N LEU A 76 1.54 8.18 -27.27
CA LEU A 76 0.55 7.96 -26.21
C LEU A 76 -0.20 9.24 -25.81
N ILE A 77 0.47 10.38 -25.73
CA ILE A 77 -0.18 11.68 -25.48
C ILE A 77 -1.20 11.97 -26.58
N ASP A 78 -0.81 11.80 -27.84
CA ASP A 78 -1.64 12.13 -29.00
C ASP A 78 -2.81 11.17 -29.18
N VAL A 79 -2.57 9.86 -29.04
CA VAL A 79 -3.56 8.79 -29.16
C VAL A 79 -4.57 8.89 -28.03
N TYR A 80 -4.10 9.02 -26.78
CA TYR A 80 -5.00 9.00 -25.63
C TYR A 80 -5.50 10.38 -25.20
N LYS A 81 -5.00 11.46 -25.80
CA LYS A 81 -5.30 12.86 -25.42
C LYS A 81 -4.93 13.13 -23.96
N LEU A 82 -3.72 12.74 -23.55
CA LEU A 82 -3.21 12.95 -22.20
C LEU A 82 -2.89 14.42 -21.96
N LYS A 83 -3.45 15.00 -20.90
CA LYS A 83 -3.22 16.38 -20.49
C LYS A 83 -3.56 16.53 -19.02
N TRP A 84 -2.90 17.47 -18.33
CA TRP A 84 -3.13 17.72 -16.91
C TRP A 84 -4.59 18.07 -16.61
N ASN A 85 -5.16 17.36 -15.64
CA ASN A 85 -6.52 17.57 -15.12
C ASN A 85 -7.60 17.57 -16.22
N ILE A 86 -7.46 16.70 -17.21
CA ILE A 86 -8.41 16.55 -18.32
C ILE A 86 -8.73 15.08 -18.54
N LYS A 87 -10.01 14.79 -18.79
CA LYS A 87 -10.49 13.46 -19.13
C LYS A 87 -9.84 12.95 -20.42
N SER A 88 -9.09 11.85 -20.34
CA SER A 88 -8.42 11.22 -21.49
C SER A 88 -9.14 9.93 -21.95
N LEU A 89 -8.80 9.47 -23.16
CA LEU A 89 -9.24 8.16 -23.66
C LEU A 89 -8.60 7.01 -22.88
N LEU A 90 -7.38 7.20 -22.37
CA LEU A 90 -6.73 6.20 -21.53
C LEU A 90 -7.50 6.00 -20.23
N MET A 91 -7.97 7.08 -19.59
CA MET A 91 -8.79 6.98 -18.39
C MET A 91 -10.04 6.12 -18.61
N ASN A 92 -10.76 6.33 -19.73
CA ASN A 92 -11.94 5.52 -20.07
C ASN A 92 -11.56 4.05 -20.27
N LYS A 93 -10.42 3.77 -20.92
CA LYS A 93 -9.91 2.42 -21.11
C LYS A 93 -9.56 1.72 -19.80
N LEU A 94 -9.03 2.46 -18.81
CA LEU A 94 -8.61 1.91 -17.52
C LEU A 94 -9.78 1.70 -16.54
N LEU A 95 -10.77 2.60 -16.51
CA LEU A 95 -11.88 2.57 -15.55
C LEU A 95 -13.21 2.04 -16.11
N GLY A 96 -13.36 2.02 -17.43
CA GLY A 96 -14.64 1.81 -18.12
C GLY A 96 -15.57 3.04 -18.06
N ASP A 97 -16.64 3.01 -18.85
CA ASP A 97 -17.63 4.09 -18.92
C ASP A 97 -18.67 4.01 -17.79
N LYS A 98 -18.25 4.34 -16.56
CA LYS A 98 -19.18 4.49 -15.43
C LYS A 98 -19.68 5.93 -15.31
N LYS A 99 -20.97 6.13 -14.98
CA LYS A 99 -21.51 7.46 -14.66
C LYS A 99 -20.81 8.03 -13.43
N ARG A 100 -20.13 9.15 -13.61
CA ARG A 100 -19.35 9.86 -12.60
C ARG A 100 -20.21 10.95 -11.95
N LYS A 101 -20.31 10.98 -10.62
CA LYS A 101 -21.17 11.89 -9.83
C LYS A 101 -20.55 12.22 -8.47
N ILE A 102 -19.23 12.28 -8.36
CA ILE A 102 -18.59 12.63 -7.10
C ILE A 102 -18.60 14.15 -6.95
N LYS A 103 -19.30 14.65 -5.94
CA LYS A 103 -19.23 16.07 -5.57
C LYS A 103 -17.94 16.28 -4.77
N PHE A 104 -16.95 16.93 -5.36
CA PHE A 104 -15.77 17.41 -4.64
C PHE A 104 -16.20 18.48 -3.62
N LYS A 105 -16.30 18.08 -2.36
CA LYS A 105 -16.36 19.01 -1.23
C LYS A 105 -15.15 18.73 -0.36
N GLN A 106 -14.26 19.72 -0.23
CA GLN A 106 -13.13 19.61 0.67
C GLN A 106 -13.63 19.52 2.11
N PRO A 107 -13.13 18.56 2.90
CA PRO A 107 -13.48 18.47 4.31
C PRO A 107 -12.80 19.60 5.11
N PRO A 108 -13.47 20.14 6.15
CA PRO A 108 -12.94 21.26 6.92
C PRO A 108 -11.72 20.93 7.81
N GLU A 109 -11.55 19.69 8.28
CA GLU A 109 -10.40 19.27 9.13
C GLU A 109 -9.90 17.86 8.77
N LEU A 110 -8.81 17.70 7.99
CA LEU A 110 -8.25 16.38 7.67
C LEU A 110 -6.99 16.04 8.50
N PHE A 111 -6.95 14.85 9.12
CA PHE A 111 -5.81 14.40 9.96
C PHE A 111 -4.47 14.46 9.21
N ASP A 112 -4.46 13.99 7.96
CA ASP A 112 -3.26 13.96 7.12
C ASP A 112 -3.02 15.25 6.34
N LYS A 113 -3.85 16.29 6.53
CA LYS A 113 -3.76 17.54 5.76
C LYS A 113 -2.37 18.15 5.82
N GLN A 114 -1.80 18.23 7.01
CA GLN A 114 -0.46 18.79 7.21
C GLN A 114 0.63 17.99 6.48
N ASN A 115 0.51 16.66 6.43
CA ASN A 115 1.45 15.80 5.72
C ASN A 115 1.33 15.97 4.20
N ILE A 116 0.10 16.05 3.69
CA ILE A 116 -0.19 16.32 2.27
C ILE A 116 0.35 17.70 1.87
N GLU A 117 -0.01 18.73 2.63
CA GLU A 117 0.43 20.11 2.38
C GLU A 117 1.96 20.22 2.44
N LYS A 118 2.60 19.56 3.41
CA LYS A 118 4.05 19.52 3.51
C LYS A 118 4.70 18.92 2.27
N ASP A 119 4.16 17.86 1.68
CA ASP A 119 4.75 17.25 0.48
C ASP A 119 4.39 17.98 -0.83
N VAL A 120 3.27 18.70 -0.87
CA VAL A 120 2.82 19.38 -2.09
C VAL A 120 3.23 20.85 -2.12
N LEU A 121 2.96 21.61 -1.05
CA LEU A 121 3.20 23.06 -1.01
C LEU A 121 4.68 23.43 -0.88
N THR A 122 5.50 22.56 -0.29
CA THR A 122 6.97 22.77 -0.23
C THR A 122 7.68 22.50 -1.56
N GLY A 123 6.94 22.06 -2.59
CA GLY A 123 7.47 21.81 -3.94
C GLY A 123 8.09 20.42 -4.14
N ARG A 124 8.06 19.53 -3.14
CA ARG A 124 8.57 18.13 -3.28
C ARG A 124 7.82 17.31 -4.35
N SER A 125 6.64 17.77 -4.73
CA SER A 125 5.76 17.21 -5.75
C SER A 125 5.88 17.90 -7.11
N ASP A 126 6.74 18.90 -7.25
CA ASP A 126 6.86 19.64 -8.51
C ASP A 126 7.57 18.79 -9.58
N ALA A 127 7.14 18.94 -10.83
CA ALA A 127 7.61 18.12 -11.95
C ALA A 127 9.14 18.12 -12.09
N HIS A 128 9.82 19.24 -11.77
CA HIS A 128 11.26 19.39 -11.94
C HIS A 128 12.11 18.47 -11.04
N LEU A 129 11.54 17.94 -9.96
CA LEU A 129 12.18 16.98 -9.05
C LEU A 129 12.00 15.53 -9.50
N LEU A 130 11.14 15.28 -10.48
CA LEU A 130 10.97 13.95 -11.08
C LEU A 130 12.22 13.60 -11.92
N ASN A 131 12.38 12.31 -12.19
CA ASN A 131 13.50 11.85 -13.00
C ASN A 131 13.45 12.46 -14.41
N TYR A 132 14.59 12.38 -15.11
CA TYR A 132 14.83 13.05 -16.38
C TYR A 132 13.79 12.76 -17.47
N SER A 133 13.11 11.61 -17.45
CA SER A 133 12.12 11.26 -18.47
C SER A 133 10.72 11.68 -18.03
N ILE A 134 10.32 11.33 -16.81
CA ILE A 134 9.00 11.64 -16.25
C ILE A 134 8.78 13.14 -16.13
N ARG A 135 9.82 13.90 -15.74
CA ARG A 135 9.77 15.35 -15.69
C ARG A 135 9.33 15.97 -17.01
N GLU A 136 9.85 15.50 -18.14
CA GLU A 136 9.49 16.02 -19.47
C GLU A 136 8.02 15.76 -19.77
N PHE A 137 7.58 14.52 -19.56
CA PHE A 137 6.19 14.11 -19.78
C PHE A 137 5.20 14.91 -18.91
N VAL A 138 5.47 15.02 -17.62
CA VAL A 138 4.60 15.74 -16.67
C VAL A 138 4.58 17.23 -17.00
N THR A 139 5.73 17.84 -17.29
CA THR A 139 5.79 19.27 -17.64
C THR A 139 5.01 19.57 -18.92
N GLN A 140 5.08 18.67 -19.91
CA GLN A 140 4.28 18.80 -21.13
C GLN A 140 2.79 18.67 -20.86
N CYS A 141 2.36 17.71 -20.02
CA CYS A 141 0.95 17.58 -19.63
C CYS A 141 0.45 18.86 -18.91
N GLN A 142 1.32 19.49 -18.13
CA GLN A 142 1.06 20.70 -17.34
C GLN A 142 1.19 22.01 -18.14
N GLN A 143 1.48 21.95 -19.44
CA GLN A 143 1.71 23.14 -20.25
C GLN A 143 0.50 24.10 -20.19
N GLY A 144 0.80 25.36 -19.84
CA GLY A 144 -0.21 26.42 -19.69
C GLY A 144 -0.93 26.44 -18.34
N GLN A 145 -0.55 25.59 -17.38
CA GLN A 145 -1.06 25.61 -16.01
C GLN A 145 -0.13 26.41 -15.10
N GLN A 146 -0.71 27.11 -14.12
CA GLN A 146 0.08 27.77 -13.08
C GLN A 146 0.48 26.76 -11.99
N GLN A 147 1.66 26.94 -11.39
CA GLN A 147 2.17 26.02 -10.36
C GLN A 147 1.21 25.87 -9.17
N GLU A 148 0.55 26.96 -8.78
CA GLU A 148 -0.46 26.96 -7.72
C GLU A 148 -1.67 26.08 -8.07
N GLN A 149 -2.17 26.18 -9.31
CA GLN A 149 -3.29 25.36 -9.79
C GLN A 149 -2.93 23.87 -9.83
N ILE A 150 -1.71 23.55 -10.25
CA ILE A 150 -1.17 22.19 -10.26
C ILE A 150 -1.17 21.62 -8.83
N ARG A 151 -0.54 22.32 -7.88
CA ARG A 151 -0.46 21.90 -6.48
C ARG A 151 -1.85 21.75 -5.83
N ASN A 152 -2.76 22.69 -6.09
CA ASN A 152 -4.12 22.62 -5.58
C ASN A 152 -4.91 21.42 -6.13
N SER A 153 -4.69 21.03 -7.39
CA SER A 153 -5.32 19.84 -7.97
C SER A 153 -4.82 18.56 -7.29
N ILE A 154 -3.51 18.47 -7.01
CA ILE A 154 -2.91 17.34 -6.28
C ILE A 154 -3.50 17.24 -4.87
N ILE A 155 -3.57 18.36 -4.13
CA ILE A 155 -4.13 18.41 -2.77
C ILE A 155 -5.57 17.93 -2.77
N ARG A 156 -6.43 18.46 -3.66
CA ARG A 156 -7.85 18.06 -3.73
C ARG A 156 -8.03 16.57 -3.96
N VAL A 157 -7.26 15.96 -4.87
CA VAL A 157 -7.33 14.52 -5.14
C VAL A 157 -6.89 13.70 -3.93
N LEU A 158 -5.77 14.07 -3.30
CA LEU A 158 -5.25 13.36 -2.13
C LEU A 158 -6.17 13.50 -0.92
N GLU A 159 -6.65 14.71 -0.62
CA GLU A 159 -7.58 14.95 0.49
C GLU A 159 -8.87 14.16 0.29
N LEU A 160 -9.42 14.15 -0.93
CA LEU A 160 -10.60 13.37 -1.25
C LEU A 160 -10.34 11.87 -1.10
N PHE A 161 -9.19 11.39 -1.58
CA PHE A 161 -8.78 9.99 -1.46
C PHE A 161 -8.68 9.56 0.00
N VAL A 162 -7.99 10.32 0.85
CA VAL A 162 -7.83 10.00 2.27
C VAL A 162 -9.16 10.06 3.01
N ALA A 163 -10.00 11.07 2.72
CA ALA A 163 -11.33 11.17 3.31
C ALA A 163 -12.23 9.96 2.98
N HIS A 164 -12.05 9.37 1.79
CA HIS A 164 -12.79 8.17 1.37
C HIS A 164 -12.12 6.85 1.75
N ASN A 165 -10.88 6.89 2.25
CA ASN A 165 -10.10 5.70 2.62
C ASN A 165 -9.33 5.96 3.92
N PRO A 166 -10.02 6.26 5.04
CA PRO A 166 -9.37 6.64 6.30
C PRO A 166 -8.49 5.53 6.89
N THR A 167 -8.75 4.26 6.55
CA THR A 167 -7.92 3.11 6.91
C THR A 167 -6.57 3.08 6.19
N ILE A 168 -6.54 3.58 4.95
CA ILE A 168 -5.31 3.68 4.17
C ILE A 168 -4.52 4.91 4.63
N GLY A 169 -5.20 6.04 4.78
CA GLY A 169 -4.57 7.31 5.16
C GLY A 169 -3.71 7.89 4.03
N TYR A 170 -2.94 8.92 4.34
CA TYR A 170 -1.85 9.40 3.49
C TYR A 170 -0.53 8.70 3.85
N CYS A 171 0.14 8.20 2.81
CA CYS A 171 1.50 7.68 2.90
C CYS A 171 2.39 8.47 1.92
N GLN A 172 3.60 8.84 2.37
CA GLN A 172 4.57 9.52 1.54
C GLN A 172 4.87 8.69 0.29
N GLY A 173 4.73 9.30 -0.89
CA GLY A 173 4.81 8.61 -2.19
C GLY A 173 3.50 8.69 -2.98
N MET A 174 2.36 8.78 -2.28
CA MET A 174 1.04 8.90 -2.92
C MET A 174 0.89 10.19 -3.73
N ASN A 175 1.60 11.25 -3.37
CA ASN A 175 1.67 12.49 -4.15
C ASN A 175 2.16 12.25 -5.59
N TYR A 176 3.14 11.37 -5.79
CA TYR A 176 3.62 11.01 -7.14
C TYR A 176 2.58 10.21 -7.92
N ILE A 177 1.84 9.32 -7.24
CA ILE A 177 0.74 8.57 -7.83
C ILE A 177 -0.35 9.54 -8.31
N ALA A 178 -0.73 10.51 -7.47
CA ALA A 178 -1.72 11.54 -7.81
C ALA A 178 -1.29 12.39 -9.02
N ILE A 179 0.00 12.78 -9.11
CA ILE A 179 0.54 13.50 -10.27
C ILE A 179 0.33 12.69 -11.56
N LEU A 180 0.70 11.41 -11.57
CA LEU A 180 0.52 10.57 -12.76
C LEU A 180 -0.95 10.37 -13.10
N CYS A 181 -1.81 10.15 -12.10
CA CYS A 181 -3.25 10.06 -12.30
C CYS A 181 -3.83 11.34 -12.91
N LEU A 182 -3.37 12.52 -12.49
CA LEU A 182 -3.77 13.83 -13.03
C LEU A 182 -3.23 14.12 -14.44
N CYS A 183 -2.14 13.46 -14.86
CA CYS A 183 -1.73 13.49 -16.27
C CYS A 183 -2.64 12.63 -17.17
N ILE A 184 -3.32 11.64 -16.59
CA ILE A 184 -4.19 10.70 -17.30
C ILE A 184 -5.66 11.14 -17.24
N ALA A 185 -6.07 11.90 -16.22
CA ALA A 185 -7.47 12.18 -15.96
C ALA A 185 -7.72 13.58 -15.38
N ASP A 186 -8.99 13.98 -15.39
CA ASP A 186 -9.50 15.05 -14.53
C ASP A 186 -9.48 14.62 -13.05
N GLU A 187 -9.64 15.56 -12.12
CA GLU A 187 -9.60 15.28 -10.66
C GLU A 187 -10.50 14.11 -10.24
N GLU A 188 -11.74 14.05 -10.77
CA GLU A 188 -12.66 12.96 -10.48
C GLU A 188 -12.13 11.62 -11.00
N GLY A 189 -11.64 11.59 -12.24
CA GLY A 189 -11.03 10.40 -12.81
C GLY A 189 -9.75 9.99 -12.08
N ALA A 190 -8.94 10.94 -11.64
CA ALA A 190 -7.71 10.68 -10.88
C ALA A 190 -8.03 10.04 -9.53
N PHE A 191 -9.03 10.56 -8.81
CA PHE A 191 -9.54 9.95 -7.58
C PHE A 191 -10.06 8.51 -7.82
N LEU A 192 -10.80 8.29 -8.90
CA LEU A 192 -11.32 6.96 -9.26
C LEU A 192 -10.19 5.99 -9.64
N LEU A 193 -9.17 6.45 -10.37
CA LEU A 193 -7.97 5.67 -10.70
C LEU A 193 -7.24 5.27 -9.43
N MET A 194 -7.03 6.21 -8.50
CA MET A 194 -6.43 5.91 -7.20
C MET A 194 -7.27 4.91 -6.41
N ASN A 195 -8.59 5.09 -6.33
CA ASN A 195 -9.44 4.11 -5.63
C ASN A 195 -9.35 2.71 -6.25
N HIS A 196 -9.38 2.60 -7.58
CA HIS A 196 -9.24 1.32 -8.24
C HIS A 196 -7.88 0.67 -7.94
N LEU A 197 -6.81 1.46 -8.05
CA LEU A 197 -5.45 1.04 -7.76
C LEU A 197 -5.29 0.52 -6.33
N PHE A 198 -5.75 1.26 -5.33
CA PHE A 198 -5.57 0.91 -3.92
C PHE A 198 -6.52 -0.17 -3.41
N LYS A 199 -7.68 -0.37 -4.02
CA LYS A 199 -8.67 -1.38 -3.59
C LYS A 199 -8.55 -2.70 -4.33
N GLU A 200 -8.19 -2.67 -5.61
CA GLU A 200 -8.26 -3.84 -6.50
C GLU A 200 -6.90 -4.35 -6.97
N ILE A 201 -5.84 -3.53 -6.91
CA ILE A 201 -4.53 -3.87 -7.51
C ILE A 201 -3.44 -4.00 -6.46
N ILE A 202 -3.28 -2.97 -5.63
CA ILE A 202 -2.26 -2.93 -4.58
C ILE A 202 -2.59 -3.99 -3.51
N PRO A 203 -1.60 -4.75 -3.02
CA PRO A 203 -1.81 -5.70 -1.94
C PRO A 203 -2.43 -5.07 -0.69
N ALA A 204 -3.21 -5.86 0.06
CA ALA A 204 -3.83 -5.38 1.29
C ALA A 204 -2.77 -4.84 2.27
N ARG A 205 -3.08 -3.70 2.91
CA ARG A 205 -2.24 -3.04 3.93
C ARG A 205 -0.80 -2.73 3.49
N PHE A 206 -0.59 -2.54 2.20
CA PHE A 206 0.71 -2.13 1.65
C PHE A 206 1.10 -0.70 2.05
N PHE A 207 0.13 0.24 2.09
CA PHE A 207 0.35 1.66 2.41
C PHE A 207 -0.18 2.08 3.79
N SER A 208 -0.70 1.14 4.57
CA SER A 208 -1.48 1.42 5.79
C SER A 208 -0.68 2.23 6.81
N ASN A 209 -1.16 3.43 7.16
CA ASN A 209 -0.57 4.32 8.18
C ASN A 209 -1.49 4.55 9.39
N SER A 210 -2.61 3.84 9.50
CA SER A 210 -3.55 4.02 10.61
C SER A 210 -3.03 3.41 11.92
N GLN A 211 -2.80 4.25 12.95
CA GLN A 211 -2.62 3.90 14.39
C GLN A 211 -2.28 2.43 14.70
N GLY A 212 -1.00 2.07 14.53
CA GLY A 212 -0.51 0.73 14.91
C GLY A 212 -0.66 -0.34 13.85
N ALA A 213 -1.32 -0.05 12.71
CA ALA A 213 -1.34 -0.93 11.55
C ALA A 213 0.07 -1.09 10.99
N SER A 214 0.47 -2.34 10.80
CA SER A 214 1.80 -2.64 10.27
C SER A 214 1.78 -2.42 8.76
N LEU A 215 2.91 -1.97 8.20
CA LEU A 215 3.19 -2.06 6.76
C LEU A 215 3.42 -3.53 6.34
N ILE A 216 2.60 -4.45 6.86
CA ILE A 216 2.79 -5.89 6.73
C ILE A 216 2.65 -6.33 5.28
N GLY A 217 1.77 -5.69 4.51
CA GLY A 217 1.66 -5.93 3.06
C GLY A 217 2.92 -5.50 2.30
N TYR A 218 3.51 -4.36 2.66
CA TYR A 218 4.79 -3.91 2.11
C TYR A 218 5.94 -4.83 2.52
N GLN A 219 5.98 -5.27 3.79
CA GLN A 219 7.00 -6.21 4.27
C GLN A 219 6.89 -7.59 3.61
N ALA A 220 5.67 -8.06 3.37
CA ALA A 220 5.41 -9.28 2.60
C ALA A 220 5.92 -9.14 1.18
N GLU A 221 5.67 -8.00 0.52
CA GLU A 221 6.18 -7.73 -0.82
C GLU A 221 7.71 -7.65 -0.85
N LEU A 222 8.31 -6.98 0.12
CA LEU A 222 9.76 -6.88 0.24
C LEU A 222 10.39 -8.27 0.39
N ASN A 223 9.81 -9.11 1.26
CA ASN A 223 10.27 -10.48 1.44
C ASN A 223 10.07 -11.32 0.16
N PHE A 224 8.93 -11.18 -0.52
CA PHE A 224 8.68 -11.87 -1.79
C PHE A 224 9.77 -11.55 -2.82
N LEU A 225 10.12 -10.27 -3.02
CA LEU A 225 11.18 -9.88 -3.96
C LEU A 225 12.54 -10.46 -3.56
N GLN A 226 12.87 -10.52 -2.27
CA GLN A 226 14.11 -11.12 -1.77
C GLN A 226 14.17 -12.64 -2.01
N GLU A 227 13.05 -13.35 -1.81
CA GLU A 227 12.94 -14.78 -2.14
C GLU A 227 13.09 -14.99 -3.65
N MET A 228 12.46 -14.14 -4.46
CA MET A 228 12.58 -14.18 -5.92
C MET A 228 14.02 -14.00 -6.39
N ILE A 229 14.77 -13.03 -5.85
CA ILE A 229 16.21 -12.89 -6.14
C ILE A 229 16.96 -14.20 -5.82
N GLY A 230 16.59 -14.87 -4.72
CA GLY A 230 17.19 -16.12 -4.30
C GLY A 230 16.98 -17.28 -5.28
N VAL A 231 15.79 -17.41 -5.86
CA VAL A 231 15.42 -18.57 -6.70
C VAL A 231 15.63 -18.35 -8.20
N THR A 232 15.66 -17.11 -8.67
CA THR A 232 15.75 -16.78 -10.11
C THR A 232 17.19 -16.62 -10.63
N GLY A 233 18.17 -17.13 -9.88
CA GLY A 233 19.57 -17.23 -10.32
C GLY A 233 20.29 -15.89 -10.47
N PHE A 234 19.92 -14.88 -9.69
CA PHE A 234 20.62 -13.59 -9.69
C PHE A 234 22.05 -13.73 -9.16
N GLN A 235 22.99 -13.08 -9.83
CA GLN A 235 24.34 -12.84 -9.29
C GLN A 235 24.27 -11.73 -8.22
N ASN A 236 25.22 -11.70 -7.29
CA ASN A 236 25.31 -10.67 -6.24
C ASN A 236 24.04 -10.56 -5.35
N ARG A 237 23.46 -11.71 -4.96
CA ARG A 237 22.25 -11.78 -4.14
C ARG A 237 22.29 -10.88 -2.91
N GLU A 238 23.37 -10.91 -2.14
CA GLU A 238 23.50 -10.13 -0.91
C GLU A 238 23.41 -8.61 -1.18
N THR A 239 24.15 -8.12 -2.18
CA THR A 239 24.09 -6.71 -2.60
C THR A 239 22.69 -6.31 -3.07
N LEU A 240 21.99 -7.20 -3.77
CA LEU A 240 20.63 -6.95 -4.25
C LEU A 240 19.61 -6.92 -3.11
N THR A 241 19.73 -7.83 -2.15
CA THR A 241 18.91 -7.84 -0.93
C THR A 241 19.09 -6.53 -0.16
N GLN A 242 20.33 -6.11 0.08
CA GLN A 242 20.64 -4.84 0.74
C GLN A 242 20.09 -3.62 -0.04
N PHE A 243 20.19 -3.67 -1.38
CA PHE A 243 19.64 -2.62 -2.24
C PHE A 243 18.12 -2.50 -2.09
N ILE A 244 17.40 -3.62 -2.12
CA ILE A 244 15.95 -3.64 -1.93
C ILE A 244 15.57 -3.14 -0.52
N GLU A 245 16.30 -3.51 0.52
CA GLU A 245 16.03 -3.04 1.88
C GLU A 245 16.19 -1.52 2.01
N LEU A 246 17.21 -0.95 1.35
CA LEU A 246 17.49 0.48 1.41
C LEU A 246 16.56 1.32 0.53
N PHE A 247 16.26 0.85 -0.68
CA PHE A 247 15.54 1.61 -1.70
C PHE A 247 14.12 1.08 -2.00
N GLY A 248 13.68 0.07 -1.26
CA GLY A 248 12.34 -0.51 -1.33
C GLY A 248 11.23 0.54 -1.28
N PRO A 249 11.26 1.56 -0.40
CA PRO A 249 10.23 2.59 -0.37
C PRO A 249 10.09 3.35 -1.69
N GLN A 250 11.21 3.74 -2.33
CA GLN A 250 11.16 4.45 -3.62
C GLN A 250 10.71 3.55 -4.77
N LEU A 251 11.00 2.25 -4.73
CA LEU A 251 10.56 1.29 -5.75
C LEU A 251 9.07 0.97 -5.62
N LEU A 252 8.65 0.60 -4.41
CA LEU A 252 7.35 0.02 -4.11
C LEU A 252 6.29 1.07 -3.77
N LEU A 253 6.55 2.00 -2.84
CA LEU A 253 5.55 2.99 -2.42
C LEU A 253 5.31 4.07 -3.48
N THR A 254 6.23 4.25 -4.43
CA THR A 254 6.00 5.13 -5.60
C THR A 254 5.62 4.38 -6.86
N LEU A 255 5.38 3.05 -6.79
CA LEU A 255 5.01 2.21 -7.92
C LEU A 255 5.90 2.44 -9.15
N MET A 256 7.22 2.46 -8.88
CA MET A 256 8.28 2.67 -9.86
C MET A 256 8.32 4.05 -10.56
N ILE A 257 7.47 5.01 -10.15
CA ILE A 257 7.43 6.37 -10.75
C ILE A 257 8.79 7.06 -10.63
N GLN A 258 9.44 6.99 -9.47
CA GLN A 258 10.72 7.65 -9.27
C GLN A 258 11.88 6.99 -10.01
N VAL A 259 11.70 5.75 -10.47
CA VAL A 259 12.80 4.93 -10.99
C VAL A 259 12.74 4.78 -12.51
N LEU A 260 11.59 4.47 -13.09
CA LEU A 260 11.47 4.19 -14.53
C LEU A 260 11.41 5.45 -15.38
N ASN A 261 11.78 5.29 -16.66
CA ASN A 261 11.42 6.29 -17.67
C ASN A 261 9.93 6.21 -18.04
N THR A 262 9.42 7.28 -18.68
CA THR A 262 8.01 7.48 -19.00
C THR A 262 7.39 6.31 -19.74
N SER A 263 7.98 5.89 -20.85
CA SER A 263 7.38 4.82 -21.66
C SER A 263 7.32 3.51 -20.89
N SER A 264 8.38 3.16 -20.16
CA SER A 264 8.43 1.95 -19.36
C SER A 264 7.40 1.98 -18.22
N LEU A 265 7.26 3.14 -17.56
CA LEU A 265 6.27 3.34 -16.50
C LEU A 265 4.85 3.19 -17.03
N LEU A 266 4.50 3.88 -18.13
CA LEU A 266 3.16 3.85 -18.70
C LEU A 266 2.79 2.45 -19.20
N VAL A 267 3.69 1.74 -19.87
CA VAL A 267 3.47 0.34 -20.28
C VAL A 267 3.21 -0.56 -19.07
N THR A 268 4.01 -0.39 -18.01
CA THR A 268 3.86 -1.17 -16.77
C THR A 268 2.51 -0.89 -16.10
N TRP A 269 2.12 0.38 -15.98
CA TRP A 269 0.86 0.77 -15.36
C TRP A 269 -0.35 0.31 -16.19
N ILE A 270 -0.30 0.44 -17.52
CA ILE A 270 -1.37 -0.05 -18.39
C ILE A 270 -1.58 -1.56 -18.19
N GLU A 271 -0.50 -2.34 -18.15
CA GLU A 271 -0.61 -3.79 -17.94
C GLU A 271 -1.10 -4.13 -16.51
N MET A 272 -0.62 -3.40 -15.50
CA MET A 272 -1.06 -3.52 -14.10
C MET A 272 -2.58 -3.32 -13.96
N PHE A 273 -3.13 -2.28 -14.59
CA PHE A 273 -4.57 -2.02 -14.59
C PHE A 273 -5.36 -3.04 -15.42
N LYS A 274 -4.83 -3.43 -16.59
CA LYS A 274 -5.45 -4.44 -17.45
C LYS A 274 -5.60 -5.80 -16.75
N LEU A 275 -4.56 -6.23 -16.03
CA LEU A 275 -4.55 -7.49 -15.29
C LEU A 275 -5.19 -7.39 -13.91
N LYS A 276 -5.47 -6.17 -13.42
CA LYS A 276 -5.88 -5.89 -12.03
C LYS A 276 -4.99 -6.60 -11.02
N SER A 277 -3.67 -6.48 -11.21
CA SER A 277 -2.70 -7.27 -10.48
C SER A 277 -1.41 -6.49 -10.28
N PHE A 278 -0.76 -6.69 -9.13
CA PHE A 278 0.53 -6.09 -8.82
C PHE A 278 1.72 -6.76 -9.54
N ILE A 279 1.50 -7.95 -10.13
CA ILE A 279 2.53 -8.76 -10.82
C ILE A 279 3.37 -7.98 -11.85
N PRO A 280 2.80 -7.08 -12.68
CA PRO A 280 3.61 -6.29 -13.60
C PRO A 280 4.64 -5.40 -12.90
N ILE A 281 4.34 -4.84 -11.73
CA ILE A 281 5.30 -4.08 -10.92
C ILE A 281 6.43 -4.99 -10.44
N ASP A 282 6.09 -6.15 -9.90
CA ASP A 282 7.06 -7.14 -9.40
C ASP A 282 8.02 -7.61 -10.49
N ASN A 283 7.47 -7.98 -11.66
CA ASN A 283 8.26 -8.40 -12.81
C ASN A 283 9.19 -7.29 -13.29
N VAL A 284 8.73 -6.04 -13.30
CA VAL A 284 9.56 -4.89 -13.70
C VAL A 284 10.65 -4.60 -12.68
N ILE A 285 10.38 -4.73 -11.38
CA ILE A 285 11.41 -4.60 -10.34
C ILE A 285 12.49 -5.67 -10.54
N LEU A 286 12.12 -6.95 -10.66
CA LEU A 286 13.08 -8.03 -10.86
C LEU A 286 13.87 -7.86 -12.16
N TYR A 287 13.20 -7.50 -13.26
CA TYR A 287 13.87 -7.21 -14.52
C TYR A 287 14.88 -6.06 -14.40
N THR A 288 14.48 -5.00 -13.71
CA THR A 288 15.32 -3.82 -13.46
C THR A 288 16.57 -4.22 -12.68
N LEU A 289 16.40 -4.97 -11.59
CA LEU A 289 17.50 -5.47 -10.77
C LEU A 289 18.43 -6.37 -11.58
N LYS A 290 17.89 -7.27 -12.42
CA LYS A 290 18.67 -8.20 -13.24
C LYS A 290 19.49 -7.46 -14.29
N THR A 291 18.98 -6.34 -14.77
CA THR A 291 19.64 -5.49 -15.76
C THR A 291 20.78 -4.69 -15.11
N VAL A 292 20.54 -4.08 -13.94
CA VAL A 292 21.50 -3.19 -13.29
C VAL A 292 22.61 -3.96 -12.56
N ALA A 293 22.32 -5.15 -12.02
CA ALA A 293 23.29 -5.98 -11.30
C ALA A 293 24.51 -6.41 -12.14
N LYS A 294 24.40 -6.39 -13.48
CA LYS A 294 25.48 -6.83 -14.38
C LYS A 294 26.65 -5.85 -14.45
N ASP A 295 26.36 -4.56 -14.44
CA ASP A 295 27.31 -3.53 -14.90
C ASP A 295 27.35 -2.26 -14.03
N GLN A 296 26.59 -2.21 -12.92
CA GLN A 296 26.47 -1.00 -12.10
C GLN A 296 26.79 -1.26 -10.62
N ASN A 297 27.41 -0.27 -9.98
CA ASN A 297 27.57 -0.26 -8.53
C ASN A 297 26.23 0.11 -7.86
N LEU A 298 25.51 -0.91 -7.39
CA LEU A 298 24.20 -0.76 -6.74
C LEU A 298 24.23 0.09 -5.47
N MET A 299 25.39 0.26 -4.83
CA MET A 299 25.55 1.04 -3.60
C MET A 299 25.94 2.50 -3.86
N HIS A 300 25.95 2.94 -5.12
CA HIS A 300 26.23 4.32 -5.44
C HIS A 300 25.10 5.26 -4.96
N PRO A 301 25.38 6.39 -4.27
CA PRO A 301 24.35 7.26 -3.67
C PRO A 301 23.28 7.79 -4.64
N LYS A 302 23.63 7.93 -5.92
CA LYS A 302 22.72 8.40 -7.00
C LYS A 302 22.23 7.27 -7.91
N ILE A 303 22.34 6.02 -7.48
CA ILE A 303 22.00 4.86 -8.32
C ILE A 303 20.56 4.92 -8.84
N LEU A 304 19.58 5.29 -7.99
CA LEU A 304 18.18 5.39 -8.37
C LEU A 304 17.95 6.31 -9.57
N ASN A 305 18.70 7.42 -9.66
CA ASN A 305 18.60 8.37 -10.77
C ASN A 305 19.09 7.78 -12.11
N ASN A 306 19.83 6.67 -12.07
CA ASN A 306 20.44 6.04 -13.22
C ASN A 306 19.74 4.74 -13.64
N ILE A 307 19.07 4.04 -12.72
CA ILE A 307 18.45 2.73 -12.98
C ILE A 307 17.49 2.76 -14.17
N GLY A 308 16.56 3.71 -14.20
CA GLY A 308 15.57 3.82 -15.29
C GLY A 308 16.16 4.08 -16.67
N LYS A 309 17.44 4.46 -16.76
CA LYS A 309 18.13 4.68 -18.04
C LYS A 309 18.45 3.37 -18.77
N PHE A 310 18.49 2.25 -18.05
CA PHE A 310 18.81 0.92 -18.58
C PHE A 310 17.56 0.05 -18.86
N VAL A 311 16.38 0.50 -18.41
CA VAL A 311 15.13 -0.22 -18.60
C VAL A 311 14.42 0.38 -19.80
N HIS A 312 14.09 -0.43 -20.81
CA HIS A 312 13.47 0.05 -22.04
C HIS A 312 12.12 -0.62 -22.27
N TYR A 313 11.11 0.19 -22.58
CA TYR A 313 9.72 -0.27 -22.75
C TYR A 313 9.53 -1.43 -23.75
N PRO A 314 10.28 -1.56 -24.87
CA PRO A 314 10.07 -2.70 -25.77
C PRO A 314 10.36 -4.03 -25.09
N ASN A 315 11.37 -4.07 -24.21
CA ASN A 315 11.69 -5.28 -23.46
C ASN A 315 10.59 -5.62 -22.46
N LEU A 316 9.95 -4.61 -21.85
CA LEU A 316 8.84 -4.82 -20.94
C LEU A 316 7.59 -5.35 -21.66
N ILE A 317 7.32 -4.88 -22.88
CA ILE A 317 6.23 -5.41 -23.71
C ILE A 317 6.45 -6.89 -24.00
N GLU A 318 7.67 -7.31 -24.34
CA GLU A 318 7.98 -8.72 -24.57
C GLU A 318 7.88 -9.57 -23.29
N ILE A 319 8.28 -9.01 -22.15
CA ILE A 319 8.12 -9.65 -20.84
C ILE A 319 6.64 -9.90 -20.52
N PHE A 320 5.77 -8.91 -20.74
CA PHE A 320 4.36 -9.03 -20.42
C PHE A 320 3.57 -9.97 -21.36
N LYS A 321 4.15 -10.39 -22.48
CA LYS A 321 3.58 -11.44 -23.34
C LYS A 321 3.84 -12.86 -22.82
N GLN A 322 4.80 -13.03 -21.92
CA GLN A 322 5.19 -14.34 -21.40
C GLN A 322 4.31 -14.71 -20.22
N GLU A 323 3.88 -15.97 -20.17
CA GLU A 323 3.06 -16.51 -19.08
C GLU A 323 3.86 -16.60 -17.75
N LYS A 324 5.14 -16.96 -17.85
CA LYS A 324 6.08 -17.00 -16.71
C LYS A 324 7.39 -16.32 -17.08
N VAL A 325 7.65 -15.16 -16.48
CA VAL A 325 8.92 -14.43 -16.64
C VAL A 325 9.88 -14.81 -15.53
N PHE A 326 9.49 -14.50 -14.28
CA PHE A 326 10.26 -14.81 -13.08
C PHE A 326 9.52 -15.81 -12.18
N PHE A 327 8.19 -15.71 -12.14
CA PHE A 327 7.31 -16.52 -11.31
C PHE A 327 5.91 -16.58 -11.92
N THR A 328 5.11 -17.57 -11.51
CA THR A 328 3.67 -17.66 -11.84
C THR A 328 2.83 -16.94 -10.79
N LYS A 329 1.56 -16.64 -11.11
CA LYS A 329 0.60 -16.07 -10.14
C LYS A 329 0.48 -16.94 -8.88
N PHE A 330 0.47 -18.25 -9.06
CA PHE A 330 0.40 -19.21 -7.97
C PHE A 330 1.66 -19.21 -7.09
N GLU A 331 2.86 -19.21 -7.69
CA GLU A 331 4.13 -19.10 -6.96
C GLU A 331 4.15 -17.83 -6.10
N ARG A 332 3.78 -16.68 -6.67
CA ARG A 332 3.66 -15.42 -5.90
C ARG A 332 2.74 -15.57 -4.69
N GLN A 333 1.58 -16.18 -4.86
CA GLN A 333 0.64 -16.39 -3.76
C GLN A 333 1.24 -17.28 -2.66
N ILE A 334 1.95 -18.36 -3.03
CA ILE A 334 2.63 -19.23 -2.07
C ILE A 334 3.63 -18.42 -1.22
N TYR A 335 4.51 -17.64 -1.83
CA TYR A 335 5.54 -16.91 -1.08
C TYR A 335 4.94 -15.86 -0.13
N ILE A 336 3.91 -15.14 -0.57
CA ILE A 336 3.19 -14.18 0.28
C ILE A 336 2.50 -14.90 1.46
N GLU A 337 1.82 -16.02 1.21
CA GLU A 337 1.16 -16.80 2.27
C GLU A 337 2.17 -17.40 3.25
N GLN A 338 3.32 -17.89 2.76
CA GLN A 338 4.41 -18.38 3.60
C GLN A 338 4.96 -17.29 4.52
N TYR A 339 5.13 -16.06 4.02
CA TYR A 339 5.54 -14.93 4.82
C TYR A 339 4.55 -14.68 5.96
N TYR A 340 3.25 -14.56 5.66
CA TYR A 340 2.23 -14.37 6.68
C TYR A 340 2.20 -15.50 7.71
N SER A 341 2.32 -16.77 7.29
CA SER A 341 2.37 -17.92 8.20
C SER A 341 3.64 -17.94 9.07
N LYS A 342 4.78 -17.47 8.56
CA LYS A 342 6.01 -17.32 9.37
C LYS A 342 5.84 -16.20 10.40
N THR A 343 5.29 -15.05 9.98
CA THR A 343 5.08 -13.87 10.82
C THR A 343 4.07 -14.14 11.93
N SER A 344 2.92 -14.77 11.65
CA SER A 344 1.91 -15.09 12.66
C SER A 344 2.47 -15.98 13.78
N ARG A 345 3.32 -16.96 13.41
CA ARG A 345 4.01 -17.84 14.37
C ARG A 345 5.08 -17.13 15.18
N SER A 346 5.69 -16.08 14.63
CA SER A 346 6.68 -15.29 15.35
C SER A 346 6.07 -14.53 16.51
N TRP A 347 4.85 -14.01 16.37
CA TRP A 347 4.20 -13.18 17.38
C TRP A 347 3.91 -13.89 18.70
N VAL A 348 3.89 -15.21 18.72
CA VAL A 348 3.69 -16.03 19.94
C VAL A 348 5.01 -16.56 20.53
N LYS A 349 6.16 -16.19 19.96
CA LYS A 349 7.46 -16.57 20.53
C LYS A 349 7.79 -15.67 21.71
N ASN A 350 8.28 -16.29 22.79
CA ASN A 350 8.83 -15.57 23.93
C ASN A 350 10.23 -15.06 23.58
N ASP A 351 10.28 -14.03 22.75
CA ASP A 351 11.49 -13.35 22.30
C ASP A 351 11.49 -11.90 22.82
N PRO A 352 12.58 -11.41 23.46
CA PRO A 352 12.62 -10.07 24.04
C PRO A 352 12.37 -8.94 23.04
N VAL A 353 12.77 -9.08 21.77
CA VAL A 353 12.55 -8.06 20.73
C VAL A 353 11.07 -8.03 20.37
N ILE A 354 10.43 -9.19 20.24
CA ILE A 354 9.00 -9.30 19.95
C ILE A 354 8.17 -8.75 21.10
N LEU A 355 8.46 -9.13 22.35
CA LEU A 355 7.76 -8.63 23.53
C LEU A 355 7.85 -7.10 23.64
N ASN A 356 9.04 -6.54 23.41
CA ASN A 356 9.21 -5.09 23.41
C ASN A 356 8.44 -4.39 22.28
N LYS A 357 8.31 -5.01 21.10
CA LYS A 357 7.46 -4.48 20.02
C LYS A 357 5.99 -4.51 20.41
N LEU A 358 5.49 -5.63 20.94
CA LEU A 358 4.11 -5.81 21.36
C LEU A 358 3.73 -4.84 22.49
N LYS A 359 4.61 -4.64 23.47
CA LYS A 359 4.44 -3.64 24.54
C LYS A 359 4.34 -2.20 24.03
N LYS A 360 4.99 -1.86 22.91
CA LYS A 360 4.93 -0.51 22.34
C LYS A 360 3.61 -0.23 21.61
N ILE A 361 2.92 -1.27 21.15
CA ILE A 361 1.70 -1.16 20.35
C ILE A 361 0.45 -1.58 21.12
N SER A 362 0.61 -1.98 22.39
CA SER A 362 -0.47 -2.33 23.30
C SER A 362 -0.27 -1.62 24.62
N ASN A 363 -1.36 -1.33 25.32
CA ASN A 363 -1.34 -0.73 26.65
C ASN A 363 -1.14 -1.81 27.74
N LEU A 364 -0.47 -2.92 27.42
CA LEU A 364 -0.29 -4.10 28.26
C LEU A 364 1.17 -4.27 28.70
N ASP A 365 1.40 -4.80 29.89
CA ASP A 365 2.76 -5.10 30.35
C ASP A 365 3.28 -6.45 29.80
N ILE A 366 4.56 -6.74 30.03
CA ILE A 366 5.22 -7.93 29.46
C ILE A 366 4.65 -9.23 30.05
N ASP A 367 4.28 -9.23 31.32
CA ASP A 367 3.76 -10.42 32.00
C ASP A 367 2.36 -10.76 31.49
N GLU A 368 1.52 -9.75 31.31
CA GLU A 368 0.21 -9.83 30.67
C GLU A 368 0.32 -10.36 29.24
N ILE A 369 1.22 -9.79 28.44
CA ILE A 369 1.47 -10.23 27.06
C ILE A 369 1.94 -11.68 27.01
N THR A 370 2.88 -12.08 27.86
CA THR A 370 3.44 -13.44 27.89
C THR A 370 2.39 -14.48 28.26
N THR A 371 1.51 -14.13 29.21
CA THR A 371 0.36 -14.97 29.59
C THR A 371 -0.57 -15.17 28.40
N LEU A 372 -0.96 -14.08 27.74
CA LEU A 372 -1.82 -14.13 26.55
C LEU A 372 -1.17 -14.91 25.40
N GLN A 373 0.14 -14.76 25.15
CA GLN A 373 0.87 -15.52 24.13
C GLN A 373 0.77 -17.03 24.38
N THR A 374 0.87 -17.44 25.63
CA THR A 374 0.86 -18.86 26.04
C THR A 374 -0.50 -19.48 25.74
N GLU A 375 -1.58 -18.85 26.18
CA GLU A 375 -2.94 -19.34 25.96
C GLU A 375 -3.34 -19.29 24.47
N PHE A 376 -3.01 -18.20 23.78
CA PHE A 376 -3.28 -18.09 22.33
C PHE A 376 -2.56 -19.18 21.53
N LYS A 377 -1.31 -19.49 21.89
CA LYS A 377 -0.53 -20.55 21.26
C LYS A 377 -1.14 -21.93 21.52
N LYS A 378 -1.59 -22.19 22.76
CA LYS A 378 -2.28 -23.44 23.14
C LYS A 378 -3.53 -23.63 22.28
N TYR A 379 -4.41 -22.63 22.22
CA TYR A 379 -5.59 -22.63 21.35
C TYR A 379 -5.25 -22.96 19.88
N CYS A 380 -4.24 -22.29 19.32
CA CYS A 380 -3.84 -22.51 17.92
C CYS A 380 -3.37 -23.95 17.67
N LEU A 381 -2.62 -24.54 18.61
CA LEU A 381 -2.12 -25.92 18.48
C LEU A 381 -3.25 -26.95 18.57
N GLU A 382 -4.20 -26.76 19.48
CA GLU A 382 -5.36 -27.65 19.64
C GLU A 382 -6.25 -27.62 18.40
N LYS A 383 -6.63 -26.44 17.93
CA LYS A 383 -7.46 -26.28 16.72
C LYS A 383 -6.77 -26.80 15.47
N ARG A 384 -5.48 -26.54 15.31
CA ARG A 384 -4.70 -27.04 14.17
C ARG A 384 -4.70 -28.57 14.12
N THR A 385 -4.58 -29.23 15.27
CA THR A 385 -4.63 -30.70 15.36
C THR A 385 -5.98 -31.23 14.86
N ILE A 386 -7.08 -30.59 15.28
CA ILE A 386 -8.44 -30.95 14.85
C ILE A 386 -8.64 -30.71 13.34
N GLN A 387 -8.17 -29.57 12.82
CA GLN A 387 -8.32 -29.22 11.41
C GLN A 387 -7.50 -30.10 10.46
N ILE A 388 -6.27 -30.47 10.85
CA ILE A 388 -5.43 -31.39 10.06
C ILE A 388 -6.12 -32.75 9.95
N ASP A 389 -6.66 -33.30 11.04
CA ASP A 389 -7.37 -34.59 11.02
C ASP A 389 -8.63 -34.53 10.13
N GLN A 390 -9.42 -33.46 10.22
CA GLN A 390 -10.58 -33.26 9.34
C GLN A 390 -10.21 -33.09 7.87
N GLN A 391 -9.14 -32.33 7.57
CA GLN A 391 -8.68 -32.13 6.20
C GLN A 391 -8.10 -33.40 5.59
N GLN A 392 -7.29 -34.16 6.33
CA GLN A 392 -6.78 -35.44 5.86
C GLN A 392 -7.92 -36.38 5.50
N ARG A 393 -8.99 -36.42 6.31
CA ARG A 393 -10.19 -37.21 6.00
C ARG A 393 -10.94 -36.71 4.76
N LYS A 394 -11.03 -35.39 4.54
CA LYS A 394 -11.69 -34.80 3.36
C LYS A 394 -10.86 -35.00 2.09
N SER A 395 -9.55 -34.75 2.14
CA SER A 395 -8.64 -34.92 1.01
C SER A 395 -8.57 -36.38 0.59
N MET A 396 -8.56 -37.35 1.52
CA MET A 396 -8.65 -38.78 1.18
C MET A 396 -9.97 -39.14 0.50
N LYS A 397 -11.11 -38.57 0.93
CA LYS A 397 -12.42 -38.80 0.29
C LYS A 397 -12.51 -38.18 -1.11
N GLN A 398 -11.96 -36.99 -1.30
CA GLN A 398 -11.99 -36.28 -2.58
C GLN A 398 -10.96 -36.84 -3.57
N LEU A 399 -9.77 -37.23 -3.11
CA LEU A 399 -8.78 -37.91 -3.94
C LEU A 399 -9.33 -39.25 -4.47
N ALA A 400 -10.09 -39.98 -3.65
CA ALA A 400 -10.80 -41.18 -4.07
C ALA A 400 -11.94 -40.93 -5.08
N GLN A 401 -12.45 -39.69 -5.20
CA GLN A 401 -13.47 -39.30 -6.18
C GLN A 401 -12.86 -38.76 -7.48
N LEU A 402 -11.71 -38.09 -7.40
CA LEU A 402 -10.99 -37.52 -8.56
C LEU A 402 -10.26 -38.58 -9.39
N THR A 403 -9.83 -39.69 -8.77
CA THR A 403 -9.25 -40.83 -9.50
C THR A 403 -10.19 -41.46 -10.55
N ASP A 404 -11.48 -41.12 -10.50
CA ASP A 404 -12.49 -41.58 -11.46
C ASP A 404 -12.77 -40.59 -12.62
N SER A 405 -12.19 -39.37 -12.61
CA SER A 405 -12.43 -38.33 -13.64
C SER A 405 -11.14 -37.94 -14.39
N SER A 406 -11.23 -37.77 -15.72
CA SER A 406 -10.08 -37.60 -16.64
C SER A 406 -9.73 -36.14 -17.00
N ASP A 407 -10.19 -35.14 -16.25
CA ASP A 407 -10.03 -33.72 -16.63
C ASP A 407 -8.79 -33.08 -15.96
N GLU A 408 -7.68 -33.00 -16.71
CA GLU A 408 -6.36 -32.54 -16.21
C GLU A 408 -6.33 -31.07 -15.74
N ASP A 409 -7.06 -30.15 -16.37
CA ASP A 409 -7.05 -28.72 -16.01
C ASP A 409 -7.79 -28.42 -14.69
N GLY A 410 -8.85 -29.16 -14.39
CA GLY A 410 -9.59 -29.04 -13.13
C GLY A 410 -8.78 -29.53 -11.93
N ASP A 411 -7.95 -30.55 -12.15
CA ASP A 411 -7.09 -31.15 -11.15
C ASP A 411 -5.99 -30.20 -10.67
N ASP A 412 -5.40 -29.41 -11.57
CA ASP A 412 -4.31 -28.50 -11.21
C ASP A 412 -4.79 -27.30 -10.38
N GLN A 413 -5.91 -26.66 -10.75
CA GLN A 413 -6.48 -25.57 -9.93
C GLN A 413 -6.93 -26.06 -8.55
N TYR A 414 -7.42 -27.29 -8.46
CA TYR A 414 -7.76 -27.92 -7.19
C TYR A 414 -6.52 -28.22 -6.33
N ARG A 415 -5.46 -28.77 -6.91
CA ARG A 415 -4.16 -28.98 -6.24
C ARG A 415 -3.57 -27.68 -5.72
N GLU A 416 -3.60 -26.62 -6.53
CA GLU A 416 -3.17 -25.29 -6.12
C GLU A 416 -3.95 -24.80 -4.89
N THR A 417 -5.27 -24.94 -4.91
CA THR A 417 -6.14 -24.56 -3.79
C THR A 417 -5.81 -25.34 -2.52
N LEU A 418 -5.57 -26.66 -2.62
CA LEU A 418 -5.19 -27.50 -1.49
C LEU A 418 -3.85 -27.06 -0.88
N ILE A 419 -2.84 -26.75 -1.71
CA ILE A 419 -1.53 -26.30 -1.26
C ILE A 419 -1.65 -24.97 -0.49
N ILE A 420 -2.41 -24.00 -1.01
CA ILE A 420 -2.65 -22.73 -0.31
C ILE A 420 -3.38 -22.98 1.00
N GLN A 421 -4.37 -23.88 1.02
CA GLN A 421 -5.10 -24.21 2.23
C GLN A 421 -4.17 -24.83 3.29
N GLN A 422 -3.20 -25.66 2.90
CA GLN A 422 -2.18 -26.18 3.80
C GLN A 422 -1.31 -25.08 4.39
N PHE A 423 -0.89 -24.08 3.61
CA PHE A 423 -0.14 -22.94 4.15
C PHE A 423 -0.97 -22.09 5.10
N LYS A 424 -2.26 -21.89 4.81
CA LYS A 424 -3.20 -21.20 5.70
C LYS A 424 -3.36 -21.96 7.04
N LEU A 425 -3.42 -23.29 7.04
CA LEU A 425 -3.46 -24.09 8.28
C LEU A 425 -2.19 -23.99 9.15
N GLN A 426 -1.07 -23.51 8.59
CA GLN A 426 0.14 -23.26 9.37
C GLN A 426 0.11 -21.91 10.09
N LYS A 427 -0.83 -21.03 9.75
CA LYS A 427 -1.01 -19.73 10.41
C LYS A 427 -1.49 -19.94 11.85
N TYR A 428 -1.01 -19.06 12.72
CA TYR A 428 -1.47 -19.00 14.10
C TYR A 428 -2.44 -17.84 14.17
N GLY A 429 -3.71 -18.12 14.40
CA GLY A 429 -4.72 -17.09 14.50
C GLY A 429 -6.04 -17.62 15.02
N ILE A 430 -6.88 -16.69 15.49
CA ILE A 430 -8.26 -16.97 15.87
C ILE A 430 -9.17 -16.65 14.69
N ASN A 431 -10.10 -17.56 14.41
CA ASN A 431 -11.13 -17.31 13.42
C ASN A 431 -12.24 -16.44 14.03
N ILE A 432 -13.18 -16.04 13.20
CA ILE A 432 -14.25 -15.18 13.64
C ILE A 432 -15.15 -15.80 14.71
N ASP A 433 -15.55 -17.06 14.58
CA ASP A 433 -16.46 -17.70 15.54
C ASP A 433 -15.87 -17.68 16.95
N THR A 434 -14.56 -17.91 17.04
CA THR A 434 -13.81 -17.86 18.29
C THR A 434 -13.70 -16.44 18.81
N PHE A 435 -13.41 -15.48 17.94
CA PHE A 435 -13.39 -14.07 18.29
C PHE A 435 -14.75 -13.61 18.84
N LEU A 436 -15.85 -13.94 18.19
CA LEU A 436 -17.21 -13.62 18.63
C LEU A 436 -17.51 -14.22 20.00
N SER A 437 -17.18 -15.51 20.21
CA SER A 437 -17.38 -16.21 21.47
C SER A 437 -16.58 -15.56 22.62
N PHE A 438 -15.31 -15.23 22.36
CA PHE A 438 -14.44 -14.56 23.31
C PHE A 438 -14.98 -13.16 23.67
N MET A 439 -15.39 -12.40 22.66
CA MET A 439 -15.95 -11.06 22.84
C MET A 439 -17.24 -11.11 23.65
N GLU A 440 -18.11 -12.08 23.40
CA GLU A 440 -19.36 -12.25 24.16
C GLU A 440 -19.10 -12.52 25.64
N ILE A 441 -18.16 -13.44 25.97
CA ILE A 441 -17.77 -13.74 27.36
C ILE A 441 -17.19 -12.49 28.03
N PHE A 442 -16.31 -11.78 27.32
CA PHE A 442 -15.66 -10.58 27.83
C PHE A 442 -16.67 -9.46 28.11
N LEU A 443 -17.56 -9.16 27.17
CA LEU A 443 -18.54 -8.08 27.27
C LEU A 443 -19.58 -8.35 28.35
N ARG A 444 -20.00 -9.61 28.54
CA ARG A 444 -20.87 -10.00 29.66
C ARG A 444 -20.24 -9.71 31.04
N LYS A 445 -18.91 -9.79 31.16
CA LYS A 445 -18.20 -9.49 32.43
C LYS A 445 -18.02 -8.00 32.69
N GLU A 446 -17.80 -7.20 31.63
CA GLU A 446 -17.52 -5.76 31.77
C GLU A 446 -18.77 -4.88 31.75
N THR A 447 -19.77 -5.24 30.96
CA THR A 447 -21.01 -4.48 30.81
C THR A 447 -22.15 -5.36 31.26
N GLN A 448 -22.71 -5.10 32.44
CA GLN A 448 -23.67 -6.02 33.04
C GLN A 448 -24.88 -6.30 32.14
N HIS A 449 -25.32 -5.39 31.26
CA HIS A 449 -26.41 -5.63 30.31
C HIS A 449 -26.17 -4.92 28.96
N TYR A 450 -25.50 -5.58 28.00
CA TYR A 450 -25.55 -5.13 26.60
C TYR A 450 -25.50 -6.32 25.63
N PRO A 451 -26.52 -6.53 24.78
CA PRO A 451 -26.40 -7.43 23.65
C PRO A 451 -25.56 -6.73 22.59
N LEU A 452 -24.28 -7.11 22.46
CA LEU A 452 -23.49 -6.63 21.35
C LEU A 452 -23.93 -7.33 20.07
N ASP A 453 -24.27 -6.52 19.08
CA ASP A 453 -24.65 -6.95 17.75
C ASP A 453 -23.50 -7.74 17.10
N GLN A 454 -23.76 -9.00 16.75
CA GLN A 454 -22.79 -9.87 16.10
C GLN A 454 -22.25 -9.27 14.79
N GLU A 455 -23.08 -8.52 14.06
CA GLU A 455 -22.66 -7.84 12.83
C GLU A 455 -21.57 -6.80 13.12
N LYS A 456 -21.62 -6.12 14.26
CA LYS A 456 -20.61 -5.12 14.64
C LYS A 456 -19.31 -5.74 15.11
N LEU A 457 -19.38 -6.85 15.84
CA LEU A 457 -18.19 -7.60 16.21
C LEU A 457 -17.49 -8.20 14.98
N GLN A 458 -18.26 -8.64 13.98
CA GLN A 458 -17.74 -9.03 12.67
C GLN A 458 -17.02 -7.88 11.96
N LEU A 459 -17.56 -6.66 12.00
CA LEU A 459 -16.89 -5.49 11.44
C LEU A 459 -15.56 -5.19 12.16
N ILE A 460 -15.52 -5.33 13.49
CA ILE A 460 -14.29 -5.17 14.28
C ILE A 460 -13.27 -6.25 13.88
N PHE A 461 -13.68 -7.51 13.75
CA PHE A 461 -12.81 -8.59 13.28
C PHE A 461 -12.19 -8.23 11.92
N ASN A 462 -13.03 -7.83 10.96
CA ASN A 462 -12.58 -7.46 9.61
C ASN A 462 -11.65 -6.23 9.62
N LEU A 463 -11.77 -5.34 10.59
CA LEU A 463 -10.88 -4.19 10.77
C LEU A 463 -9.49 -4.62 11.22
N PHE A 464 -9.38 -5.62 12.10
CA PHE A 464 -8.10 -6.08 12.64
C PHE A 464 -7.44 -7.19 11.82
N ASP A 465 -8.18 -7.90 10.97
CA ASP A 465 -7.61 -8.85 10.00
C ASP A 465 -6.91 -8.05 8.87
N GLU A 466 -5.67 -7.61 9.12
CA GLU A 466 -4.94 -6.69 8.28
C GLU A 466 -4.66 -7.32 6.90
N ASN A 467 -4.22 -8.57 6.89
CA ASN A 467 -3.87 -9.30 5.67
C ASN A 467 -5.07 -10.00 5.00
N LYS A 468 -6.29 -9.84 5.53
CA LYS A 468 -7.51 -10.51 5.05
C LYS A 468 -7.35 -12.04 5.00
N SER A 469 -6.69 -12.59 6.01
CA SER A 469 -6.45 -14.03 6.11
C SER A 469 -7.61 -14.81 6.68
N GLU A 470 -8.69 -14.13 7.09
CA GLU A 470 -9.83 -14.67 7.83
C GLU A 470 -9.45 -15.18 9.23
N LEU A 471 -8.27 -14.77 9.71
CA LEU A 471 -7.70 -15.10 11.00
C LEU A 471 -7.07 -13.84 11.60
N LEU A 472 -7.30 -13.60 12.88
CA LEU A 472 -6.50 -12.61 13.62
C LEU A 472 -5.27 -13.31 14.19
N ASP A 473 -4.08 -12.88 13.79
CA ASP A 473 -2.85 -13.29 14.44
C ASP A 473 -2.75 -12.71 15.87
N PHE A 474 -1.75 -13.16 16.63
CA PHE A 474 -1.62 -12.73 18.02
C PHE A 474 -1.44 -11.21 18.16
N ARG A 475 -0.72 -10.56 17.24
CA ARG A 475 -0.52 -9.11 17.28
C ARG A 475 -1.86 -8.41 17.02
N GLU A 476 -2.59 -8.80 15.99
CA GLU A 476 -3.87 -8.20 15.62
C GLU A 476 -4.89 -8.35 16.75
N PHE A 477 -5.00 -9.56 17.32
CA PHE A 477 -5.82 -9.84 18.48
C PHE A 477 -5.42 -8.99 19.70
N LEU A 478 -4.12 -8.87 19.99
CA LEU A 478 -3.61 -8.11 21.13
C LEU A 478 -3.94 -6.62 21.03
N ILE A 479 -3.79 -6.02 19.84
CA ILE A 479 -4.12 -4.60 19.63
C ILE A 479 -5.61 -4.38 19.83
N CYS A 480 -6.46 -5.23 19.23
CA CYS A 480 -7.91 -5.18 19.39
C CYS A 480 -8.28 -5.25 20.88
N LEU A 481 -7.77 -6.26 21.58
CA LEU A 481 -8.04 -6.46 23.01
C LEU A 481 -7.53 -5.28 23.85
N SER A 482 -6.35 -4.75 23.55
CA SER A 482 -5.78 -3.59 24.23
C SER A 482 -6.67 -2.35 24.10
N ILE A 483 -7.19 -2.07 22.90
CA ILE A 483 -8.10 -0.93 22.67
C ILE A 483 -9.41 -1.14 23.44
N LEU A 484 -9.96 -2.35 23.41
CA LEU A 484 -11.19 -2.68 24.14
C LEU A 484 -11.02 -2.55 25.66
N LEU A 485 -9.91 -3.03 26.21
CA LEU A 485 -9.63 -2.99 27.65
C LEU A 485 -9.23 -1.59 28.14
N ARG A 486 -8.27 -0.96 27.45
CA ARG A 486 -7.52 0.21 27.96
C ARG A 486 -7.52 1.39 26.99
N GLY A 487 -8.24 1.31 25.87
CA GLY A 487 -8.38 2.45 24.96
C GLY A 487 -9.20 3.59 25.57
N SER A 488 -8.85 4.81 25.17
CA SER A 488 -9.65 6.02 25.43
C SER A 488 -11.03 5.91 24.76
N PHE A 489 -11.95 6.83 25.07
CA PHE A 489 -13.22 6.89 24.33
C PHE A 489 -12.92 7.16 22.85
N ALA A 490 -11.99 8.08 22.58
CA ALA A 490 -11.51 8.37 21.23
C ALA A 490 -11.00 7.13 20.48
N ASP A 491 -10.16 6.30 21.10
CA ASP A 491 -9.61 5.09 20.45
C ASP A 491 -10.71 4.09 20.10
N LYS A 492 -11.63 3.83 21.03
CA LYS A 492 -12.74 2.90 20.82
C LYS A 492 -13.73 3.43 19.80
N PHE A 493 -14.05 4.72 19.83
CA PHE A 493 -14.97 5.33 18.89
C PHE A 493 -14.40 5.36 17.47
N LYS A 494 -13.11 5.68 17.36
CA LYS A 494 -12.37 5.58 16.10
C LYS A 494 -12.35 4.16 15.57
N MET A 495 -12.07 3.15 16.40
CA MET A 495 -12.10 1.74 16.02
C MET A 495 -13.48 1.35 15.47
N LEU A 496 -14.56 1.62 16.20
CA LEU A 496 -15.93 1.31 15.80
C LEU A 496 -16.34 2.03 14.51
N PHE A 497 -16.00 3.32 14.38
CA PHE A 497 -16.27 4.10 13.18
C PHE A 497 -15.53 3.52 11.98
N THR A 498 -14.26 3.17 12.16
CA THR A 498 -13.39 2.64 11.08
C THR A 498 -13.80 1.24 10.64
N ALA A 499 -14.32 0.43 11.58
CA ALA A 499 -14.86 -0.89 11.30
C ALA A 499 -16.10 -0.82 10.40
N HIS A 500 -16.88 0.26 10.49
CA HIS A 500 -18.00 0.48 9.59
C HIS A 500 -17.48 0.78 8.17
N THR A 501 -17.72 -0.13 7.25
CA THR A 501 -17.16 -0.11 5.88
C THR A 501 -17.66 1.05 5.01
N GLN A 502 -18.62 1.83 5.50
CA GLN A 502 -19.17 2.98 4.80
C GLN A 502 -18.39 4.24 5.17
N ASN A 503 -17.96 4.99 4.15
CA ASN A 503 -17.31 6.31 4.31
C ASN A 503 -18.19 7.33 5.08
N VAL A 504 -19.48 7.01 5.23
CA VAL A 504 -20.49 7.82 5.89
C VAL A 504 -21.44 6.88 6.65
N LEU A 505 -21.69 7.17 7.92
CA LEU A 505 -22.68 6.51 8.77
C LEU A 505 -24.01 7.25 8.74
N LYS A 506 -25.15 6.56 8.80
CA LYS A 506 -26.43 7.21 9.11
C LYS A 506 -26.48 7.55 10.60
N PHE A 507 -27.35 8.50 10.98
CA PHE A 507 -27.54 8.87 12.40
C PHE A 507 -27.79 7.66 13.29
N GLN A 508 -28.69 6.76 12.89
CA GLN A 508 -29.05 5.58 13.67
C GLN A 508 -27.85 4.65 13.92
N ASP A 509 -27.02 4.42 12.90
CA ASP A 509 -25.82 3.58 13.02
C ASP A 509 -24.80 4.24 13.96
N PHE A 510 -24.59 5.56 13.79
CA PHE A 510 -23.67 6.36 14.59
C PHE A 510 -24.08 6.46 16.06
N GLU A 511 -25.36 6.74 16.33
CA GLU A 511 -25.97 6.72 17.67
C GLU A 511 -25.79 5.37 18.33
N THR A 512 -26.01 4.28 17.57
CA THR A 512 -25.81 2.95 18.13
C THR A 512 -24.33 2.72 18.49
N LEU A 513 -23.35 3.20 17.71
CA LEU A 513 -21.94 3.13 18.09
C LEU A 513 -21.64 3.93 19.37
N LEU A 514 -22.21 5.12 19.53
CA LEU A 514 -22.07 5.92 20.74
C LEU A 514 -22.66 5.22 21.96
N SER A 515 -23.82 4.57 21.80
CA SER A 515 -24.48 3.81 22.87
C SER A 515 -23.61 2.64 23.37
N LEU A 516 -22.75 2.07 22.52
CA LEU A 516 -21.81 1.01 22.93
C LEU A 516 -20.69 1.52 23.85
N LEU A 517 -20.41 2.82 23.83
CA LEU A 517 -19.30 3.44 24.55
C LEU A 517 -19.75 4.23 25.77
N ILE A 518 -20.97 4.76 25.74
CA ILE A 518 -21.53 5.59 26.82
C ILE A 518 -22.32 4.70 27.78
N PRO A 519 -22.03 4.70 29.09
CA PRO A 519 -22.75 3.90 30.08
C PRO A 519 -24.27 4.15 30.12
N GLN A 520 -25.07 3.12 30.38
CA GLN A 520 -26.55 3.21 30.34
C GLN A 520 -27.14 4.20 31.35
N ASP A 521 -26.55 4.33 32.53
CA ASP A 521 -26.93 5.31 33.54
C ASP A 521 -26.82 6.75 33.00
N ILE A 522 -25.81 7.00 32.17
CA ILE A 522 -25.59 8.30 31.53
C ILE A 522 -26.51 8.45 30.32
N GLN A 523 -26.81 7.37 29.59
CA GLN A 523 -27.78 7.39 28.49
C GLN A 523 -29.19 7.81 28.96
N GLN A 524 -29.53 7.60 30.24
CA GLN A 524 -30.81 8.02 30.82
C GLN A 524 -30.81 9.48 31.30
N SER A 525 -29.68 10.18 31.23
CA SER A 525 -29.56 11.54 31.72
C SER A 525 -30.10 12.58 30.74
N LYS A 526 -30.52 13.73 31.28
CA LYS A 526 -30.91 14.89 30.46
C LYS A 526 -29.74 15.39 29.60
N GLU A 527 -28.52 15.33 30.13
CA GLU A 527 -27.30 15.76 29.45
C GLU A 527 -27.01 14.94 28.19
N TYR A 528 -27.29 13.62 28.23
CA TYR A 528 -27.16 12.75 27.06
C TYR A 528 -28.20 13.07 25.98
N THR A 529 -29.44 13.36 26.38
CA THR A 529 -30.50 13.79 25.44
C THR A 529 -30.13 15.12 24.76
N GLU A 530 -29.64 16.09 25.54
CA GLU A 530 -29.15 17.37 25.01
C GLU A 530 -27.92 17.18 24.10
N PHE A 531 -27.03 16.24 24.42
CA PHE A 531 -25.90 15.86 23.57
C PHE A 531 -26.33 15.32 22.21
N LEU A 532 -27.27 14.37 22.17
CA LEU A 532 -27.77 13.82 20.91
C LEU A 532 -28.39 14.91 20.01
N GLN A 533 -29.08 15.89 20.61
CA GLN A 533 -29.63 17.04 19.89
C GLN A 533 -28.54 17.94 19.29
N ARG A 534 -27.43 18.15 20.00
CA ARG A 534 -26.30 18.97 19.49
C ARG A 534 -25.61 18.34 18.29
N ILE A 535 -25.53 17.01 18.24
CA ILE A 535 -24.78 16.29 17.21
C ILE A 535 -25.67 15.82 16.04
N VAL A 536 -26.99 16.01 16.12
CA VAL A 536 -27.95 15.42 15.18
C VAL A 536 -27.70 15.88 13.74
N GLN A 537 -27.53 14.93 12.83
CA GLN A 537 -27.40 15.17 11.41
C GLN A 537 -27.69 13.88 10.63
N PRO A 538 -28.12 13.95 9.36
CA PRO A 538 -28.53 12.76 8.61
C PRO A 538 -27.40 11.75 8.39
N TYR A 539 -26.16 12.23 8.35
CA TYR A 539 -24.98 11.48 7.93
C TYR A 539 -23.74 11.93 8.70
N PHE A 540 -22.92 10.99 9.13
CA PHE A 540 -21.68 11.23 9.88
C PHE A 540 -20.49 10.71 9.09
N THR A 541 -19.51 11.59 8.88
CA THR A 541 -18.19 11.25 8.36
C THR A 541 -17.21 11.06 9.51
N TYR A 542 -16.00 10.58 9.20
CA TYR A 542 -14.91 10.50 10.18
C TYR A 542 -14.63 11.87 10.83
N PHE A 543 -14.90 12.98 10.13
CA PHE A 543 -14.73 14.33 10.68
C PHE A 543 -15.77 14.69 11.73
N ASP A 544 -17.00 14.22 11.53
CA ASP A 544 -18.06 14.47 12.48
C ASP A 544 -17.81 13.69 13.77
N MET A 545 -17.22 12.50 13.67
CA MET A 545 -16.68 11.77 14.81
C MET A 545 -15.65 12.62 15.59
N LEU A 546 -14.68 13.26 14.91
CA LEU A 546 -13.70 14.13 15.57
C LEU A 546 -14.33 15.34 16.27
N LYS A 547 -15.43 15.90 15.75
CA LYS A 547 -16.18 16.97 16.41
C LYS A 547 -16.90 16.46 17.67
N VAL A 548 -17.49 15.27 17.59
CA VAL A 548 -18.15 14.63 18.74
C VAL A 548 -17.17 14.37 19.88
N LEU A 549 -15.92 13.99 19.56
CA LEU A 549 -14.86 13.84 20.56
C LEU A 549 -14.53 15.14 21.32
N LYS A 550 -14.89 16.31 20.78
CA LYS A 550 -14.70 17.62 21.43
C LYS A 550 -15.94 18.06 22.24
N ASP A 551 -17.03 17.29 22.25
CA ASP A 551 -18.24 17.66 23.00
C ASP A 551 -18.00 17.60 24.52
N PRO A 552 -18.50 18.57 25.31
CA PRO A 552 -18.29 18.60 26.74
C PRO A 552 -18.67 17.31 27.49
N LEU A 553 -19.74 16.62 27.05
CA LEU A 553 -20.14 15.36 27.68
C LEU A 553 -19.07 14.29 27.49
N ILE A 554 -18.53 14.15 26.28
CA ILE A 554 -17.50 13.15 25.96
C ILE A 554 -16.20 13.46 26.70
N VAL A 555 -15.78 14.72 26.72
CA VAL A 555 -14.58 15.15 27.46
C VAL A 555 -14.73 14.84 28.96
N GLN A 556 -15.90 15.10 29.54
CA GLN A 556 -16.16 14.80 30.96
C GLN A 556 -16.15 13.29 31.23
N LEU A 557 -16.71 12.47 30.33
CA LEU A 557 -16.64 11.01 30.43
C LEU A 557 -15.21 10.48 30.41
N GLU A 558 -14.36 11.03 29.52
CA GLU A 558 -12.95 10.66 29.47
C GLU A 558 -12.21 11.03 30.76
N VAL A 559 -12.41 12.24 31.28
CA VAL A 559 -11.81 12.68 32.56
C VAL A 559 -12.24 11.79 33.72
N ASN A 560 -13.54 11.48 33.84
CA ASN A 560 -14.06 10.60 34.90
C ASN A 560 -13.52 9.17 34.80
N LYS A 561 -13.31 8.68 33.57
CA LYS A 561 -12.71 7.37 33.31
C LYS A 561 -11.22 7.35 33.63
N GLU A 562 -10.47 8.41 33.36
CA GLU A 562 -9.05 8.52 33.76
C GLU A 562 -8.90 8.55 35.28
N MET A 563 -9.80 9.24 36.00
CA MET A 563 -9.80 9.24 37.47
C MET A 563 -10.11 7.86 38.08
N THR A 564 -10.95 7.05 37.43
CA THR A 564 -11.27 5.67 37.86
C THR A 564 -10.24 4.65 37.36
N ALA A 565 -9.62 4.87 36.19
CA ALA A 565 -8.55 4.04 35.63
C ALA A 565 -7.25 4.07 36.45
N SER A 566 -7.07 5.05 37.34
CA SER A 566 -6.09 5.01 38.43
C SER A 566 -6.20 3.76 39.32
N GLN A 567 -7.30 2.99 39.24
CA GLN A 567 -7.52 1.70 39.90
C GLN A 567 -7.43 0.51 38.93
N ILE A 568 -6.38 0.45 38.09
CA ILE A 568 -6.16 -0.57 37.04
C ILE A 568 -6.49 -1.99 37.53
N LYS A 569 -7.60 -2.57 37.04
CA LYS A 569 -7.83 -4.02 37.16
C LYS A 569 -6.75 -4.73 36.36
N LYS A 570 -5.89 -5.50 37.03
CA LYS A 570 -4.87 -6.34 36.38
C LYS A 570 -5.55 -7.39 35.49
N LEU A 571 -4.95 -7.73 34.34
CA LEU A 571 -5.45 -8.83 33.48
C LEU A 571 -5.60 -10.16 34.23
N ASN A 572 -4.91 -10.34 35.35
CA ASN A 572 -5.05 -11.48 36.25
C ASN A 572 -6.49 -11.73 36.75
N SER A 573 -7.37 -10.73 36.72
CA SER A 573 -8.81 -10.89 36.99
C SER A 573 -9.59 -11.58 35.85
N TYR A 574 -8.94 -11.80 34.71
CA TYR A 574 -9.48 -12.43 33.49
C TYR A 574 -8.76 -13.74 33.13
N LYS A 575 -8.01 -14.35 34.07
CA LYS A 575 -7.47 -15.71 33.91
C LYS A 575 -8.61 -16.68 33.60
N GLY A 576 -8.44 -17.53 32.58
CA GLY A 576 -9.43 -18.52 32.15
C GLY A 576 -10.55 -17.99 31.25
N ILE A 577 -10.32 -16.92 30.48
CA ILE A 577 -11.22 -16.52 29.37
C ILE A 577 -10.79 -17.14 28.03
N ILE A 578 -9.51 -17.50 27.90
CA ILE A 578 -8.99 -18.22 26.73
C ILE A 578 -9.03 -19.75 26.94
N ASP A 579 -8.96 -20.22 28.20
CA ASP A 579 -9.39 -21.58 28.57
C ASP A 579 -10.91 -21.70 28.47
#